data_AF-A0A1H6SJ26-F1
#
_entry.id   AF-A0A1H6SJ26-F1
#
_cell.length_a   1.000
_cell.length_b   1.000
_cell.length_c   1.000
_cell.angle_alpha   90.00
_cell.angle_beta   90.00
_cell.angle_gamma   90.00
#
_symmetry.space_group_name_H-M   'P 1'
#
loop_
_entity.id
_entity.type
_entity.pdbx_description
1 polymer ?
#
loop_
_entity_poly.entity_id
_entity_poly.type
_entity_poly.pdbx_seq_one_letter_code
_entity_poly.pdbx_strand_id
1 'polypeptide(L)'
;MTIFDEAVSIVREAECLVIGARLKPSWKSVEPMIDAVVQVPWFLLAGARERLATFGLGLLLVPAWWCILVAIVWVTPGGSAANLHAPSSWVIAGLMATGSLLFPLPSRSARLRVRSQQVVSLAEHIRSVAPDEATIKLLQSGVAALGSVASARITRINWLLGICWAGLVWVASHWVFTADVSDALRQQAMVRVLGGLLIFLFFGIGVMCYEATVCMVKQTIDFAFLQASDARGRSKG
;
A
#
# COMPACT_ATOMS: atom_id res chain seq x y z
N MET A 1 22.14 -24.95 7.16
CA MET A 1 21.14 -24.15 6.39
C MET A 1 21.92 -23.17 5.52
N THR A 2 21.38 -22.76 4.37
CA THR A 2 22.07 -21.75 3.57
C THR A 2 21.80 -20.36 4.17
N ILE A 3 22.72 -19.40 3.96
CA ILE A 3 22.53 -18.00 4.38
C ILE A 3 21.23 -17.42 3.79
N PHE A 4 20.85 -17.89 2.61
CA PHE A 4 19.59 -17.53 1.97
C PHE A 4 18.37 -18.03 2.77
N ASP A 5 18.37 -19.29 3.23
CA ASP A 5 17.27 -19.83 4.03
C ASP A 5 17.11 -19.08 5.36
N GLU A 6 18.22 -18.66 5.97
CA GLU A 6 18.23 -17.88 7.20
C GLU A 6 17.71 -16.45 6.98
N ALA A 7 18.12 -15.79 5.88
CA ALA A 7 17.59 -14.49 5.49
C ALA A 7 16.08 -14.54 5.23
N VAL A 8 15.59 -15.58 4.53
CA VAL A 8 14.16 -15.81 4.30
C VAL A 8 13.43 -16.06 5.63
N SER A 9 14.02 -16.83 6.55
CA SER A 9 13.45 -17.08 7.87
C SER A 9 13.25 -15.78 8.66
N ILE A 10 14.23 -14.86 8.61
CA ILE A 10 14.14 -13.57 9.31
C ILE A 10 13.07 -12.67 8.71
N VAL A 11 12.97 -12.63 7.38
CA VAL A 11 11.90 -11.87 6.71
C VAL A 11 10.53 -12.44 7.10
N ARG A 12 10.37 -13.76 7.09
CA ARG A 12 9.11 -14.43 7.51
C ARG A 12 8.78 -14.16 8.98
N GLU A 13 9.77 -14.17 9.86
CA GLU A 13 9.55 -13.85 11.29
C GLU A 13 9.14 -12.39 11.47
N ALA A 14 9.76 -11.47 10.73
CA ALA A 14 9.38 -10.05 10.73
C ALA A 14 7.94 -9.85 10.20
N GLU A 15 7.55 -10.54 9.13
CA GLU A 15 6.19 -10.54 8.60
C GLU A 15 5.18 -11.07 9.64
N CYS A 16 5.49 -12.20 10.28
CA CYS A 16 4.68 -12.76 11.37
C CYS A 16 4.52 -11.79 12.54
N LEU A 17 5.57 -11.07 12.91
CA LEU A 17 5.53 -10.10 14.00
C LEU A 17 4.68 -8.88 13.63
N VAL A 18 4.75 -8.40 12.39
CA VAL A 18 3.98 -7.22 11.91
C VAL A 18 2.49 -7.55 11.70
N ILE A 19 2.18 -8.70 11.11
CA ILE A 19 0.80 -9.12 10.75
C ILE A 19 0.11 -9.82 11.94
N GLY A 20 0.88 -10.44 12.83
CA GLY A 20 0.44 -11.30 13.92
C GLY A 20 0.62 -12.79 13.61
N ALA A 21 1.07 -13.57 14.59
CA ALA A 21 1.41 -14.98 14.44
C ALA A 21 0.24 -15.82 13.90
N ARG A 22 0.28 -16.30 12.65
CA ARG A 22 -0.72 -17.25 12.13
C ARG A 22 -0.19 -18.26 11.12
N LEU A 23 -0.76 -19.46 11.26
CA LEU A 23 -0.73 -20.68 10.44
C LEU A 23 0.44 -20.77 9.45
N LYS A 24 1.48 -21.53 9.85
CA LYS A 24 2.38 -22.17 8.88
C LYS A 24 1.54 -23.13 8.04
N PRO A 25 1.33 -22.87 6.74
CA PRO A 25 0.64 -23.84 5.89
C PRO A 25 1.50 -25.11 5.85
N SER A 26 0.95 -26.26 6.26
CA SER A 26 1.71 -27.52 6.27
C SER A 26 1.89 -28.11 4.87
N TRP A 27 1.42 -27.43 3.81
CA TRP A 27 1.35 -27.90 2.43
C TRP A 27 2.08 -26.95 1.47
N LYS A 28 3.32 -27.32 1.09
CA LYS A 28 4.19 -26.54 0.18
C LYS A 28 3.59 -26.25 -1.21
N SER A 29 2.66 -27.08 -1.68
CA SER A 29 2.07 -26.96 -3.03
C SER A 29 0.95 -25.91 -3.11
N VAL A 30 0.29 -25.62 -1.98
CA VAL A 30 -0.86 -24.67 -1.91
C VAL A 30 -0.46 -23.38 -1.20
N GLU A 31 0.76 -23.32 -0.65
CA GLU A 31 1.39 -22.18 0.01
C GLU A 31 1.21 -20.86 -0.79
N PRO A 32 1.50 -20.77 -2.11
CA PRO A 32 1.33 -19.49 -2.83
C PRO A 32 -0.13 -19.06 -2.99
N MET A 33 -1.07 -20.00 -3.05
CA MET A 33 -2.51 -19.70 -3.17
C MET A 33 -3.11 -19.31 -1.82
N ILE A 34 -2.69 -19.97 -0.74
CA ILE A 34 -3.06 -19.63 0.64
C ILE A 34 -2.46 -18.29 1.05
N ASP A 35 -1.22 -18.01 0.67
CA ASP A 35 -0.57 -16.72 0.89
C ASP A 35 -1.34 -15.59 0.17
N ALA A 36 -1.74 -15.81 -1.08
CA ALA A 36 -2.50 -14.83 -1.85
C ALA A 36 -3.92 -14.59 -1.28
N VAL A 37 -4.60 -15.64 -0.80
CA VAL A 37 -6.00 -15.55 -0.34
C VAL A 37 -6.10 -15.13 1.13
N VAL A 38 -5.15 -15.53 1.97
CA VAL A 38 -5.21 -15.32 3.42
C VAL A 38 -4.21 -14.27 3.86
N GLN A 39 -2.93 -14.39 3.48
CA GLN A 39 -1.91 -13.47 3.99
C GLN A 39 -1.99 -12.08 3.38
N VAL A 40 -2.26 -11.95 2.07
CA VAL A 40 -2.37 -10.63 1.41
C VAL A 40 -3.47 -9.76 2.02
N PRO A 41 -4.70 -10.25 2.28
CA PRO A 41 -5.69 -9.44 2.99
C PRO A 41 -5.27 -8.98 4.38
N TRP A 42 -4.61 -9.84 5.17
CA TRP A 42 -4.12 -9.44 6.50
C TRP A 42 -2.95 -8.46 6.42
N PHE A 43 -2.07 -8.65 5.44
CA PHE A 43 -0.97 -7.74 5.12
C PHE A 43 -1.50 -6.35 4.77
N LEU A 44 -2.54 -6.29 3.94
CA LEU A 44 -3.24 -5.05 3.61
C LEU A 44 -3.94 -4.45 4.83
N LEU A 45 -4.55 -5.27 5.68
CA LEU A 45 -5.26 -4.82 6.88
C LEU A 45 -4.30 -4.22 7.93
N ALA A 46 -3.10 -4.78 8.08
CA ALA A 46 -2.05 -4.22 8.93
C ALA A 46 -1.66 -2.80 8.47
N GLY A 47 -1.40 -2.64 7.17
CA GLY A 47 -1.09 -1.34 6.56
C GLY A 47 -2.27 -0.37 6.62
N ALA A 48 -3.50 -0.85 6.43
CA ALA A 48 -4.71 -0.05 6.55
C ALA A 48 -4.90 0.47 7.98
N ARG A 49 -4.73 -0.38 9.00
CA ARG A 49 -4.79 0.02 10.42
C ARG A 49 -3.76 1.09 10.73
N GLU A 50 -2.54 0.94 10.21
CA GLU A 50 -1.48 1.89 10.44
C GLU A 50 -1.74 3.24 9.74
N ARG A 51 -2.19 3.21 8.49
CA ARG A 51 -2.60 4.42 7.77
C ARG A 51 -3.77 5.11 8.47
N LEU A 52 -4.74 4.36 8.98
CA LEU A 52 -5.86 4.91 9.74
C LEU A 52 -5.40 5.55 11.07
N ALA A 53 -4.41 4.95 11.73
CA ALA A 53 -3.82 5.52 12.95
C ALA A 53 -2.98 6.78 12.68
N THR A 54 -2.28 6.85 11.54
CA THR A 54 -1.37 7.94 11.19
C THR A 54 -2.08 9.12 10.51
N PHE A 55 -3.10 8.85 9.69
CA PHE A 55 -3.90 9.89 9.03
C PHE A 55 -5.21 10.21 9.76
N GLY A 56 -5.60 9.40 10.75
CA GLY A 56 -6.84 9.59 11.50
C GLY A 56 -8.07 9.60 10.59
N LEU A 57 -9.04 10.45 10.94
CA LEU A 57 -10.26 10.68 10.15
C LEU A 57 -9.97 11.19 8.74
N GLY A 58 -8.76 11.70 8.44
CA GLY A 58 -8.35 12.15 7.11
C GLY A 58 -8.37 11.04 6.04
N LEU A 59 -8.02 9.81 6.42
CA LEU A 59 -8.09 8.65 5.52
C LEU A 59 -9.54 8.22 5.22
N LEU A 60 -10.48 8.56 6.10
CA LEU A 60 -11.92 8.30 5.92
C LEU A 60 -12.63 9.47 5.24
N LEU A 61 -12.16 10.70 5.49
CA LEU A 61 -12.68 11.94 4.90
C LEU A 61 -12.48 11.96 3.39
N VAL A 62 -11.38 11.41 2.89
CA VAL A 62 -11.16 11.25 1.45
C VAL A 62 -12.27 10.35 0.89
N PRO A 63 -12.40 9.04 1.21
CA PRO A 63 -13.53 8.17 0.81
C PRO A 63 -14.91 8.77 1.04
N ALA A 64 -15.16 9.38 2.20
CA ALA A 64 -16.43 10.01 2.53
C ALA A 64 -16.75 11.20 1.61
N TRP A 65 -15.75 12.02 1.28
CA TRP A 65 -15.86 13.08 0.29
C TRP A 65 -16.19 12.52 -1.11
N TRP A 66 -15.55 11.41 -1.51
CA TRP A 66 -15.90 10.73 -2.77
C TRP A 66 -17.33 10.15 -2.72
N CYS A 67 -17.77 9.56 -1.61
CA CYS A 67 -19.14 9.08 -1.43
C CYS A 67 -20.16 10.21 -1.50
N ILE A 68 -19.86 11.38 -0.94
CA ILE A 68 -20.69 12.58 -1.04
C ILE A 68 -20.78 13.04 -2.50
N LEU A 69 -19.67 13.08 -3.22
CA LEU A 69 -19.65 13.46 -4.63
C LEU A 69 -20.41 12.47 -5.54
N VAL A 70 -20.28 11.17 -5.29
CA VAL A 70 -21.05 10.12 -5.98
C VAL A 70 -22.53 10.20 -5.63
N ALA A 71 -22.87 10.45 -4.36
CA ALA A 71 -24.24 10.64 -3.92
C ALA A 71 -24.88 11.88 -4.57
N ILE A 72 -24.13 12.97 -4.72
CA ILE A 72 -24.59 14.15 -5.47
C ILE A 72 -24.92 13.79 -6.93
N VAL A 73 -24.09 12.98 -7.59
CA VAL A 73 -24.36 12.50 -8.97
C VAL A 73 -25.62 11.62 -9.03
N TRP A 74 -25.86 10.78 -8.01
CA TRP A 74 -26.98 9.83 -8.00
C TRP A 74 -28.32 10.42 -7.53
N VAL A 75 -28.27 11.35 -6.57
CA VAL A 75 -29.45 11.95 -5.93
C VAL A 75 -30.03 13.08 -6.77
N THR A 76 -29.25 13.71 -7.65
CA THR A 76 -29.76 14.73 -8.58
C THR A 76 -30.64 14.04 -9.64
N PRO A 77 -31.98 14.00 -9.49
CA PRO A 77 -32.83 13.29 -10.43
C PRO A 77 -32.85 14.12 -11.72
N GLY A 78 -32.97 13.45 -12.87
CA GLY A 78 -33.05 14.05 -14.19
C GLY A 78 -34.28 14.94 -14.42
N GLY A 79 -34.41 16.03 -13.66
CA GLY A 79 -35.52 16.97 -13.67
C GLY A 79 -35.13 18.33 -14.24
N SER A 80 -34.31 18.35 -15.28
CA SER A 80 -34.19 19.43 -16.28
C SER A 80 -32.98 19.10 -17.15
N ALA A 81 -33.24 18.52 -18.32
CA ALA A 81 -32.23 18.20 -19.33
C ALA A 81 -31.46 19.43 -19.84
N ALA A 82 -31.80 20.65 -19.40
CA ALA A 82 -31.10 21.88 -19.76
C ALA A 82 -29.94 22.26 -18.81
N ASN A 83 -29.86 21.71 -17.59
CA ASN A 83 -28.88 22.15 -16.58
C ASN A 83 -27.95 21.05 -16.02
N LEU A 84 -27.99 19.82 -16.57
CA LEU A 84 -27.16 18.69 -16.13
C LEU A 84 -25.71 18.70 -16.67
N HIS A 85 -25.40 19.57 -17.62
CA HIS A 85 -24.10 19.62 -18.30
C HIS A 85 -22.97 20.19 -17.42
N ALA A 86 -23.31 21.06 -16.46
CA ALA A 86 -22.35 21.74 -15.59
C ALA A 86 -22.07 21.01 -14.26
N PRO A 87 -23.02 20.41 -13.52
CA PRO A 87 -22.72 19.87 -12.19
C PRO A 87 -21.88 18.59 -12.23
N SER A 88 -22.14 17.70 -13.19
CA SER A 88 -21.54 16.36 -13.28
C SER A 88 -20.09 16.39 -13.77
N SER A 89 -19.77 17.27 -14.72
CA SER A 89 -18.42 17.48 -15.24
C SER A 89 -17.49 18.10 -14.19
N TRP A 90 -17.99 19.04 -13.37
CA TRP A 90 -17.26 19.62 -12.24
C TRP A 90 -17.01 18.62 -11.13
N VAL A 91 -17.95 17.70 -10.88
CA VAL A 91 -17.72 16.58 -9.95
C VAL A 91 -16.61 15.67 -10.45
N ILE A 92 -16.62 15.25 -11.73
CA ILE A 92 -15.54 14.43 -12.30
C ILE A 92 -14.20 15.16 -12.25
N ALA A 93 -14.16 16.45 -12.59
CA ALA A 93 -12.96 17.28 -12.49
C ALA A 93 -12.46 17.41 -11.04
N GLY A 94 -13.37 17.63 -10.10
CA GLY A 94 -13.08 17.69 -8.66
C GLY A 94 -12.53 16.37 -8.14
N LEU A 95 -13.14 15.24 -8.52
CA LEU A 95 -12.66 13.90 -8.23
C LEU A 95 -11.24 13.70 -8.82
N MET A 96 -11.00 14.07 -10.08
CA MET A 96 -9.67 13.95 -10.69
C MET A 96 -8.61 14.84 -10.01
N ALA A 97 -8.98 16.05 -9.61
CA ALA A 97 -8.12 16.98 -8.89
C ALA A 97 -7.78 16.47 -7.48
N THR A 98 -8.76 15.94 -6.74
CA THR A 98 -8.50 15.36 -5.41
C THR A 98 -7.67 14.08 -5.47
N GLY A 99 -7.78 13.29 -6.54
CA GLY A 99 -6.91 12.14 -6.78
C GLY A 99 -5.42 12.51 -6.92
N SER A 100 -5.16 13.76 -7.30
CA SER A 100 -3.82 14.31 -7.51
C SER A 100 -3.21 14.94 -6.24
N LEU A 101 -3.96 15.03 -5.14
CA LEU A 101 -3.59 15.74 -3.91
C LEU A 101 -3.51 14.81 -2.70
N LEU A 102 -2.64 13.82 -2.75
CA LEU A 102 -2.19 13.10 -1.54
C LEU A 102 -0.68 12.94 -1.60
N PHE A 103 0.04 14.02 -1.30
CA PHE A 103 1.48 13.99 -1.09
C PHE A 103 1.76 13.77 0.40
N PRO A 104 2.13 12.55 0.83
CA PRO A 104 2.53 12.35 2.21
C PRO A 104 3.87 13.04 2.46
N LEU A 105 3.95 13.78 3.57
CA LEU A 105 5.23 14.33 4.03
C LEU A 105 6.17 13.17 4.44
N PRO A 106 7.46 13.19 4.05
CA PRO A 106 8.43 12.14 4.36
C PRO A 106 8.52 11.81 5.86
N SER A 107 8.37 12.84 6.70
CA SER A 107 8.41 12.72 8.16
C SER A 107 7.20 11.98 8.75
N ARG A 108 6.03 12.06 8.11
CA ARG A 108 4.82 11.33 8.52
C ARG A 108 4.77 9.92 7.93
N SER A 109 5.30 9.71 6.72
CA SER A 109 5.43 8.37 6.13
C SER A 109 6.52 7.54 6.80
N ALA A 110 7.55 8.17 7.36
CA ALA A 110 8.60 7.47 8.11
C ALA A 110 8.15 7.00 9.50
N ARG A 111 7.10 7.60 10.06
CA ARG A 111 6.59 7.32 11.41
C ARG A 111 5.58 6.19 11.40
N LEU A 112 5.97 5.04 10.85
CA LEU A 112 5.17 3.82 10.99
C LEU A 112 5.40 3.26 12.39
N ARG A 113 4.34 2.81 13.07
CA ARG A 113 4.38 2.24 14.42
C ARG A 113 5.04 0.88 14.41
N VAL A 114 6.36 0.88 14.33
CA VAL A 114 7.20 -0.25 14.72
C VAL A 114 7.06 -0.44 16.23
N ARG A 115 6.63 -1.61 16.69
CA ARG A 115 6.51 -1.87 18.13
C ARG A 115 7.86 -2.33 18.67
N SER A 116 8.31 -1.70 19.76
CA SER A 116 9.60 -2.05 20.40
C SER A 116 9.70 -3.53 20.75
N GLN A 117 8.60 -4.16 21.21
CA GLN A 117 8.55 -5.59 21.50
C GLN A 117 8.82 -6.47 20.27
N GLN A 118 8.34 -6.07 19.08
CA GLN A 118 8.59 -6.80 17.83
C GLN A 118 10.06 -6.71 17.45
N VAL A 119 10.66 -5.53 17.60
CA VAL A 119 12.09 -5.30 17.34
C VAL A 119 12.96 -6.15 18.27
N VAL A 120 12.63 -6.17 19.57
CA VAL A 120 13.36 -6.97 20.56
C VAL A 120 13.26 -8.45 20.24
N SER A 121 12.06 -8.97 19.98
CA SER A 121 11.85 -10.38 19.63
C SER A 121 12.61 -10.79 18.37
N LEU A 122 12.59 -9.93 17.35
CA LEU A 122 13.32 -10.18 16.10
C LEU A 122 14.83 -10.09 16.30
N ALA A 123 15.31 -9.15 17.13
CA ALA A 123 16.73 -9.02 17.45
C ALA A 123 17.25 -10.24 18.22
N GLU A 124 16.46 -10.80 19.14
CA GLU A 124 16.78 -12.06 19.82
C GLU A 124 16.85 -13.23 18.84
N HIS A 125 15.89 -13.32 17.91
CA HIS A 125 15.93 -14.33 16.86
C HIS A 125 17.18 -14.20 15.97
N ILE A 126 17.52 -12.99 15.53
CA ILE A 126 18.74 -12.73 14.74
C ILE A 126 20.00 -13.16 15.49
N ARG A 127 20.10 -12.87 16.79
CA ARG A 127 21.25 -13.32 17.61
C ARG A 127 21.33 -14.83 17.76
N SER A 128 20.18 -15.52 17.78
CA SER A 128 20.15 -16.98 17.86
C SER A 128 20.64 -17.67 16.58
N VAL A 129 20.45 -17.02 15.43
CA VAL A 129 20.83 -17.55 14.11
C VAL A 129 22.23 -17.09 13.69
N ALA A 130 22.62 -15.85 14.02
CA ALA A 130 23.91 -15.27 13.67
C ALA A 130 24.80 -15.09 14.92
N PRO A 131 25.69 -16.05 15.21
CA PRO A 131 26.51 -16.05 16.41
C PRO A 131 27.69 -15.09 16.33
N ASP A 132 27.96 -14.45 15.19
CA ASP A 132 29.09 -13.54 15.01
C ASP A 132 28.72 -12.27 14.23
N GLU A 133 29.50 -11.20 14.41
CA GLU A 133 29.19 -9.89 13.81
C GLU A 133 29.38 -9.89 12.29
N ALA A 134 30.29 -10.73 11.76
CA ALA A 134 30.47 -10.87 10.33
C ALA A 134 29.25 -11.57 9.71
N THR A 135 28.73 -12.62 10.35
CA THR A 135 27.48 -13.28 9.94
C THR A 135 26.28 -12.34 10.04
N ILE A 136 26.16 -11.50 11.08
CA ILE A 136 25.09 -10.49 11.16
C ILE A 136 25.15 -9.53 9.95
N LYS A 137 26.34 -9.04 9.57
CA LYS A 137 26.51 -8.15 8.41
C LYS A 137 26.21 -8.86 7.07
N LEU A 138 26.60 -10.12 6.93
CA LEU A 138 26.26 -10.95 5.76
C LEU A 138 24.75 -11.21 5.66
N LEU A 139 24.10 -11.45 6.79
CA LEU A 139 22.66 -11.64 6.86
C LEU A 139 21.91 -10.35 6.54
N GLN A 140 22.39 -9.22 7.07
CA GLN A 140 21.86 -7.89 6.76
C GLN A 140 21.95 -7.57 5.26
N SER A 141 23.06 -7.92 4.60
CA SER A 141 23.20 -7.72 3.15
C SER A 141 22.29 -8.66 2.34
N GLY A 142 22.13 -9.92 2.78
CA GLY A 142 21.17 -10.85 2.19
C GLY A 142 19.73 -10.39 2.30
N VAL A 143 19.33 -9.87 3.47
CA VAL A 143 17.99 -9.31 3.69
C VAL A 143 17.80 -8.00 2.92
N ALA A 144 18.83 -7.16 2.80
CA ALA A 144 18.78 -5.96 1.97
C ALA A 144 18.57 -6.30 0.49
N ALA A 145 19.20 -7.37 -0.02
CA ALA A 145 18.96 -7.85 -1.37
C ALA A 145 17.49 -8.28 -1.57
N LEU A 146 16.90 -9.01 -0.62
CA LEU A 146 15.46 -9.37 -0.64
C LEU A 146 14.57 -8.11 -0.59
N GLY A 147 14.92 -7.14 0.25
CA GLY A 147 14.22 -5.85 0.34
C GLY A 147 14.26 -5.03 -0.96
N SER A 148 15.36 -5.15 -1.73
CA SER A 148 15.48 -4.50 -3.04
C SER A 148 14.48 -5.05 -4.05
N VAL A 149 14.20 -6.36 -4.02
CA VAL A 149 13.22 -7.03 -4.89
C VAL A 149 11.79 -6.57 -4.56
N ALA A 150 11.47 -6.48 -3.28
CA ALA A 150 10.18 -5.95 -2.81
C ALA A 150 9.99 -4.49 -3.22
N SER A 151 11.03 -3.66 -3.08
CA SER A 151 11.02 -2.25 -3.50
C SER A 151 10.82 -2.13 -5.01
N ALA A 152 11.53 -2.93 -5.82
CA ALA A 152 11.37 -2.96 -7.27
C ALA A 152 9.97 -3.42 -7.72
N ARG A 153 9.30 -4.27 -6.93
CA ARG A 153 7.90 -4.65 -7.16
C ARG A 153 6.96 -3.47 -6.90
N ILE A 154 7.11 -2.76 -5.77
CA ILE A 154 6.31 -1.57 -5.45
C ILE A 154 6.48 -0.50 -6.55
N THR A 155 7.72 -0.23 -6.97
CA THR A 155 7.99 0.71 -8.05
C THR A 155 7.24 0.34 -9.34
N ARG A 156 7.29 -0.94 -9.75
CA ARG A 156 6.56 -1.42 -10.94
C ARG A 156 5.04 -1.26 -10.81
N ILE A 157 4.48 -1.56 -9.63
CA ILE A 157 3.06 -1.38 -9.35
C ILE A 157 2.68 0.11 -9.45
N ASN A 158 3.49 1.00 -8.87
CA ASN A 158 3.27 2.44 -8.94
C ASN A 158 3.34 2.98 -10.38
N TRP A 159 4.26 2.46 -11.20
CA TRP A 159 4.30 2.78 -12.63
C TRP A 159 3.02 2.35 -13.36
N LEU A 160 2.56 1.13 -13.14
CA LEU A 160 1.31 0.64 -13.74
C LEU A 160 0.11 1.49 -13.29
N LEU A 161 0.06 1.83 -12.00
CA LEU A 161 -0.97 2.71 -11.45
C LEU A 161 -0.91 4.10 -12.13
N GLY A 162 0.28 4.68 -12.32
CA GLY A 162 0.46 5.93 -13.04
C GLY A 162 -0.02 5.88 -14.50
N ILE A 163 0.26 4.78 -15.21
CA ILE A 163 -0.23 4.56 -16.58
C ILE A 163 -1.76 4.44 -16.61
N CYS A 164 -2.35 3.67 -15.69
CA CYS A 164 -3.81 3.56 -15.56
C CYS A 164 -4.45 4.92 -15.27
N TRP A 165 -3.83 5.73 -14.40
CA TRP A 165 -4.27 7.09 -14.10
C TRP A 165 -4.22 7.98 -15.35
N ALA A 166 -3.10 7.99 -16.06
CA ALA A 166 -2.95 8.77 -17.29
C ALA A 166 -3.98 8.37 -18.35
N GLY A 167 -4.25 7.06 -18.49
CA GLY A 167 -5.31 6.55 -19.37
C GLY A 167 -6.70 7.05 -18.97
N LEU A 168 -7.04 7.01 -17.68
CA LEU A 168 -8.31 7.53 -17.17
C LEU A 168 -8.46 9.04 -17.43
N VAL A 169 -7.41 9.82 -17.16
CA VAL A 169 -7.38 11.26 -17.41
C VAL A 169 -7.56 11.55 -18.90
N TRP A 170 -6.90 10.78 -19.77
CA TRP A 170 -7.02 10.92 -21.22
C TRP A 170 -8.44 10.60 -21.70
N VAL A 171 -9.04 9.49 -21.25
CA VAL A 171 -10.42 9.12 -21.60
C VAL A 171 -11.42 10.17 -21.11
N ALA A 172 -11.27 10.66 -19.88
CA ALA A 172 -12.11 11.73 -19.35
C ALA A 172 -11.97 13.01 -20.18
N SER A 173 -10.74 13.41 -20.49
CA SER A 173 -10.46 14.59 -21.33
C SER A 173 -11.10 14.49 -22.70
N HIS A 174 -10.93 13.36 -23.39
CA HIS A 174 -11.37 13.21 -24.77
C HIS A 174 -12.88 13.00 -24.90
N TRP A 175 -13.51 12.26 -23.99
CA TRP A 175 -14.91 11.84 -24.14
C TRP A 175 -15.90 12.56 -23.22
N VAL A 176 -15.42 13.18 -22.14
CA VAL A 176 -16.28 13.87 -21.16
C VAL A 176 -16.16 15.39 -21.30
N PHE A 177 -14.95 15.90 -21.51
CA PHE A 177 -14.69 17.36 -21.52
C PHE A 177 -14.68 18.01 -22.92
N THR A 178 -14.63 17.22 -24.00
CA THR A 178 -14.67 17.75 -25.37
C THR A 178 -16.10 18.19 -25.76
N ALA A 179 -16.22 19.35 -26.41
CA ALA A 179 -17.51 19.93 -26.80
C ALA A 179 -18.19 19.19 -27.96
N ASP A 180 -17.42 18.50 -28.82
CA ASP A 180 -17.88 17.95 -30.11
C ASP A 180 -18.57 16.57 -30.01
N VAL A 181 -18.68 15.99 -28.81
CA VAL A 181 -19.26 14.65 -28.59
C VAL A 181 -20.76 14.75 -28.29
N SER A 182 -21.59 13.93 -28.94
CA SER A 182 -23.03 13.88 -28.69
C SER A 182 -23.38 13.55 -27.23
N ASP A 183 -24.49 14.11 -26.73
CA ASP A 183 -24.85 14.01 -25.31
C ASP A 183 -25.08 12.56 -24.84
N ALA A 184 -25.66 11.72 -25.69
CA ALA A 184 -25.89 10.31 -25.37
C ALA A 184 -24.56 9.54 -25.20
N LEU A 185 -23.58 9.79 -26.06
CA LEU A 185 -22.24 9.19 -25.95
C LEU A 185 -21.48 9.73 -24.75
N ARG A 186 -21.63 11.03 -24.45
CA ARG A 186 -21.01 11.69 -23.30
C ARG A 186 -21.51 11.11 -21.98
N GLN A 187 -22.81 10.89 -21.81
CA GLN A 187 -23.36 10.26 -20.61
C GLN A 187 -22.85 8.83 -20.41
N GLN A 188 -22.79 8.03 -21.49
CA GLN A 188 -22.25 6.68 -21.41
C GLN A 188 -20.76 6.68 -21.06
N ALA A 189 -19.99 7.63 -21.59
CA ALA A 189 -18.58 7.81 -21.25
C ALA A 189 -18.39 8.23 -19.79
N MET A 190 -19.22 9.14 -19.26
CA MET A 190 -19.18 9.56 -17.85
C MET A 190 -19.34 8.37 -16.90
N VAL A 191 -20.32 7.49 -17.14
CA VAL A 191 -20.53 6.29 -16.30
C VAL A 191 -19.31 5.36 -16.33
N ARG A 192 -18.70 5.16 -17.52
CA ARG A 192 -17.50 4.33 -17.68
C ARG A 192 -16.29 4.93 -16.98
N VAL A 193 -16.08 6.25 -17.10
CA VAL A 193 -15.00 6.98 -16.42
C VAL A 193 -15.18 6.92 -14.91
N LEU A 194 -16.40 7.11 -14.40
CA LEU A 194 -16.70 7.02 -12.98
C LEU A 194 -16.45 5.60 -12.44
N GLY A 195 -16.91 4.57 -13.16
CA GLY A 195 -16.65 3.18 -12.80
C GLY A 195 -15.15 2.84 -12.81
N GLY A 196 -14.42 3.28 -13.85
CA GLY A 196 -12.97 3.12 -13.94
C GLY A 196 -12.21 3.84 -12.82
N LEU A 197 -12.66 5.03 -12.45
CA LEU A 197 -12.11 5.80 -11.33
C LEU A 197 -12.33 5.08 -9.98
N LEU A 198 -13.52 4.55 -9.73
CA LEU A 198 -13.81 3.79 -8.50
C LEU A 198 -12.93 2.55 -8.38
N ILE A 199 -12.75 1.80 -9.48
CA ILE A 199 -11.86 0.64 -9.54
C ILE A 199 -10.42 1.09 -9.27
N PHE A 200 -9.95 2.14 -9.94
CA PHE A 200 -8.63 2.70 -9.75
C PHE A 200 -8.36 3.08 -8.29
N LEU A 201 -9.31 3.74 -7.63
CA LEU A 201 -9.20 4.13 -6.22
C LEU A 201 -9.13 2.91 -5.31
N PHE A 202 -9.97 1.90 -5.54
CA PHE A 202 -9.93 0.66 -4.77
C PHE A 202 -8.56 -0.01 -4.84
N PHE A 203 -7.99 -0.14 -6.05
CA PHE A 203 -6.65 -0.67 -6.23
C PHE A 203 -5.57 0.25 -5.64
N GLY A 204 -5.68 1.57 -5.82
CA GLY A 204 -4.72 2.54 -5.29
C GLY A 204 -4.63 2.49 -3.77
N ILE A 205 -5.77 2.38 -3.07
CA ILE A 205 -5.80 2.20 -1.61
C ILE A 205 -5.11 0.87 -1.23
N GLY A 206 -5.41 -0.21 -1.95
CA GLY A 206 -4.74 -1.50 -1.74
C GLY A 206 -3.22 -1.41 -1.87
N VAL A 207 -2.73 -0.75 -2.93
CA VAL A 207 -1.30 -0.53 -3.16
C VAL A 207 -0.67 0.31 -2.03
N MET A 208 -1.32 1.40 -1.60
CA MET A 208 -0.82 2.22 -0.49
C MET A 208 -0.75 1.46 0.85
N CYS A 209 -1.73 0.59 1.11
CA CYS A 209 -1.72 -0.28 2.29
C CYS A 209 -0.60 -1.33 2.20
N TYR A 210 -0.41 -1.93 1.03
CA TYR A 210 0.67 -2.88 0.78
C TYR A 210 2.04 -2.24 1.00
N GLU A 211 2.28 -1.07 0.41
CA GLU A 211 3.52 -0.31 0.56
C GLU A 211 3.80 0.02 2.04
N ALA A 212 2.76 0.46 2.78
CA ALA A 212 2.90 0.75 4.20
C ALA A 212 3.38 -0.45 5.02
N THR A 213 2.80 -1.64 4.78
CA THR A 213 3.19 -2.85 5.49
C THR A 213 4.60 -3.32 5.11
N VAL A 214 4.99 -3.22 3.83
CA VAL A 214 6.38 -3.51 3.41
C VAL A 214 7.37 -2.58 4.13
N CYS A 215 7.05 -1.28 4.22
CA CYS A 215 7.87 -0.34 4.98
C CYS A 215 7.95 -0.68 6.46
N MET A 216 6.85 -1.12 7.10
CA MET A 216 6.85 -1.56 8.50
C MET A 216 7.77 -2.77 8.71
N VAL A 217 7.68 -3.78 7.84
CA VAL A 217 8.54 -4.97 7.89
C VAL A 217 10.00 -4.57 7.75
N LYS A 218 10.33 -3.76 6.74
CA LYS A 218 11.70 -3.29 6.50
C LYS A 218 12.26 -2.51 7.69
N GLN A 219 11.50 -1.56 8.23
CA GLN A 219 11.93 -0.79 9.39
C GLN A 219 12.12 -1.67 10.64
N THR A 220 11.23 -2.65 10.86
CA THR A 220 11.35 -3.59 11.98
C THR A 220 12.64 -4.41 11.88
N ILE A 221 12.96 -4.90 10.67
CA ILE A 221 14.20 -5.61 10.37
C ILE A 221 15.42 -4.71 10.60
N ASP A 222 15.43 -3.49 10.05
CA ASP A 222 16.54 -2.55 10.17
C ASP A 222 16.83 -2.22 11.64
N PHE A 223 15.79 -1.92 12.43
CA PHE A 223 15.95 -1.69 13.87
C PHE A 223 16.38 -2.94 14.64
N ALA A 224 15.93 -4.13 14.24
CA ALA A 224 16.33 -5.38 14.90
C ALA A 224 17.80 -5.70 14.65
N PHE A 225 18.31 -5.47 13.44
CA PHE A 225 19.74 -5.61 13.13
C PHE A 225 20.59 -4.62 13.94
N LEU A 226 20.17 -3.35 14.04
CA LEU A 226 20.85 -2.35 14.87
C LEU A 226 20.89 -2.76 16.36
N GLN A 227 19.77 -3.25 16.90
CA GLN A 227 19.70 -3.70 18.29
C GLN A 227 20.49 -5.00 18.53
N ALA A 228 20.59 -5.87 17.52
CA ALA A 228 21.41 -7.07 17.58
C ALA A 228 22.91 -6.74 17.60
N SER A 229 23.36 -5.75 16.81
CA SER A 229 24.75 -5.29 16.81
C SER A 229 25.13 -4.51 18.08
N ASP A 230 24.28 -3.60 18.54
CA ASP A 230 24.57 -2.72 19.70
C ASP A 230 24.71 -3.50 21.02
N ALA A 231 23.83 -4.48 21.25
CA ALA A 231 23.89 -5.32 22.44
C ALA A 231 25.21 -6.12 22.52
N ARG A 232 25.83 -6.38 21.37
CA ARG A 232 27.09 -7.13 21.27
C ARG A 232 28.31 -6.26 21.51
N GLY A 233 28.29 -5.02 21.03
CA GLY A 233 29.31 -4.02 21.34
C GLY A 233 29.45 -3.77 22.84
N ARG A 234 28.34 -3.81 23.59
CA ARG A 234 28.32 -3.66 25.05
C ARG A 234 28.76 -4.89 25.84
N SER A 235 28.77 -6.09 25.24
CA SER A 235 29.24 -7.32 25.90
C SER A 235 30.76 -7.50 25.82
N LYS A 236 31.45 -6.71 24.99
CA LYS A 236 32.90 -6.79 24.75
C LYS A 236 33.68 -5.62 25.37
N GLY A 237 33.00 -4.64 25.96
CA GLY A 237 33.61 -3.53 26.72
C GLY A 237 33.33 -3.69 28.20
#